data_AF-Q876C1-F1
#
_entry.id   AF-Q876C1-F1
#
_cell.length_a   1.000
_cell.length_b   1.000
_cell.length_c   1.000
_cell.angle_alpha   90.00
_cell.angle_beta   90.00
_cell.angle_gamma   90.00
#
_symmetry.space_group_name_H-M   'P 1'
#
loop_
_entity.id
_entity.type
_entity.pdbx_description
1 polymer ?
#
loop_
_entity_poly.entity_id
_entity_poly.type
_entity_poly.pdbx_seq_one_letter_code
_entity_poly.pdbx_strand_id
1 'polypeptide(L)'
;DVYTKTLKSDGIVGLYRGFGPSVVGIMVYRGLYFGLYDSLKPVLLTGTLENSFLASFLLGWCVTIGASTCSYPLDTVRRRMMMTSGQTVKYKNARDCMKQIVAKEGASSLFKGCGANIFRGVAAAGVISLYDQLQLILFGKKFK
;
A
#
# COMPACT_ATOMS: atom_id res chain seq x y z
N ASP A 1 -22.84 13.71 1.56
CA ASP A 1 -22.60 14.46 0.31
C ASP A 1 -21.98 13.59 -0.79
N VAL A 2 -20.77 13.05 -0.58
CA VAL A 2 -20.05 12.25 -1.60
C VAL A 2 -20.84 11.02 -2.07
N TYR A 3 -21.34 10.18 -1.15
CA TYR A 3 -22.14 8.99 -1.50
C TYR A 3 -23.37 9.33 -2.36
N THR A 4 -24.12 10.36 -1.98
CA THR A 4 -25.34 10.78 -2.69
C THR A 4 -25.03 11.31 -4.09
N LYS A 5 -23.94 12.08 -4.24
CA LYS A 5 -23.50 12.61 -5.54
C LYS A 5 -22.98 11.49 -6.45
N THR A 6 -22.19 10.56 -5.92
CA THR A 6 -21.66 9.42 -6.70
C THR A 6 -22.75 8.44 -7.12
N LEU A 7 -23.73 8.16 -6.25
CA LEU A 7 -24.87 7.32 -6.61
C LEU A 7 -25.75 7.96 -7.69
N LYS A 8 -25.92 9.29 -7.67
CA LYS A 8 -26.67 10.01 -8.70
C LYS A 8 -25.96 10.08 -10.05
N SER A 9 -24.62 10.20 -10.07
CA SER A 9 -23.85 10.33 -11.33
C SER A 9 -23.44 9.00 -11.95
N ASP A 10 -22.95 8.06 -11.14
CA ASP A 10 -22.31 6.82 -11.60
C ASP A 10 -22.99 5.54 -11.07
N GLY A 11 -24.04 5.68 -10.26
CA GLY A 11 -24.72 4.57 -9.62
C GLY A 11 -23.83 3.80 -8.64
N ILE A 12 -24.24 2.56 -8.34
CA ILE A 12 -23.51 1.65 -7.44
C ILE A 12 -22.13 1.28 -8.04
N VAL A 13 -22.03 1.23 -9.37
CA VAL A 13 -20.78 0.91 -10.09
C VAL A 13 -19.70 1.97 -9.83
N GLY A 14 -20.07 3.23 -9.64
CA GLY A 14 -19.14 4.30 -9.25
C GLY A 14 -18.44 4.04 -7.92
N LEU A 15 -19.16 3.47 -6.95
CA LEU A 15 -18.61 3.15 -5.62
C LEU A 15 -17.59 2.01 -5.66
N TYR A 16 -17.77 1.05 -6.56
CA TYR A 16 -16.86 -0.09 -6.73
C TYR A 16 -15.81 0.13 -7.82
N ARG A 17 -15.71 1.34 -8.39
CA ARG A 17 -14.75 1.65 -9.45
C ARG A 17 -13.33 1.56 -8.90
N GLY A 18 -12.53 0.67 -9.48
CA GLY A 18 -11.18 0.37 -9.01
C GLY A 18 -11.07 -0.85 -8.08
N PHE A 19 -12.15 -1.61 -7.85
CA PHE A 19 -12.10 -2.86 -7.07
C PHE A 19 -11.15 -3.90 -7.69
N GLY A 20 -11.23 -4.15 -9.00
CA GLY A 20 -10.33 -5.07 -9.71
C GLY A 20 -8.83 -4.81 -9.48
N PRO A 21 -8.30 -3.60 -9.78
CA PRO A 21 -6.90 -3.28 -9.49
C PRO A 21 -6.58 -3.27 -7.99
N SER A 22 -7.57 -3.03 -7.12
CA SER A 22 -7.38 -3.16 -5.66
C SER A 22 -7.10 -4.62 -5.25
N VAL A 23 -7.85 -5.57 -5.81
CA VAL A 23 -7.69 -7.00 -5.52
C VAL A 23 -6.33 -7.50 -6.04
N VAL A 24 -5.95 -7.13 -7.26
CA VAL A 24 -4.63 -7.49 -7.79
C VAL A 24 -3.51 -6.83 -6.98
N GLY A 25 -3.68 -5.55 -6.61
CA GLY A 25 -2.73 -4.83 -5.77
C GLY A 25 -2.49 -5.48 -4.41
N ILE A 26 -3.55 -5.89 -3.71
CA ILE A 26 -3.41 -6.55 -2.41
C ILE A 26 -2.80 -7.95 -2.53
N MET A 27 -3.12 -8.71 -3.60
CA MET A 27 -2.50 -10.01 -3.84
C MET A 27 -1.00 -9.88 -4.10
N VAL A 28 -0.58 -8.92 -4.93
CA VAL A 28 0.84 -8.66 -5.20
C VAL A 28 1.55 -8.18 -3.94
N TYR A 29 0.95 -7.22 -3.22
CA TYR A 29 1.54 -6.69 -1.99
C TYR A 29 1.72 -7.79 -0.94
N ARG A 30 0.69 -8.61 -0.67
CA ARG A 30 0.78 -9.69 0.31
C ARG A 30 1.68 -10.83 -0.16
N GLY A 31 1.62 -11.20 -1.43
CA GLY A 31 2.48 -12.23 -2.01
C GLY A 31 3.95 -11.85 -1.89
N LEU A 32 4.31 -10.61 -2.22
CA LEU A 32 5.67 -10.10 -2.05
C LEU A 32 6.05 -9.95 -0.58
N TYR A 33 5.14 -9.47 0.27
CA TYR A 33 5.42 -9.32 1.70
C TYR A 33 5.74 -10.66 2.34
N PHE A 34 4.86 -11.66 2.22
CA PHE A 34 5.09 -12.99 2.78
C PHE A 34 6.26 -13.71 2.09
N GLY A 35 6.34 -13.65 0.76
CA GLY A 35 7.41 -14.31 0.00
C GLY A 35 8.79 -13.76 0.34
N LEU A 36 8.96 -12.43 0.39
CA LEU A 36 10.22 -11.80 0.77
C LEU A 36 10.52 -12.01 2.26
N TYR A 37 9.52 -11.91 3.13
CA TYR A 37 9.71 -12.11 4.56
C TYR A 37 10.17 -13.55 4.86
N ASP A 38 9.49 -14.56 4.32
CA ASP A 38 9.83 -15.97 4.55
C ASP A 38 11.14 -16.38 3.87
N SER A 39 11.51 -15.75 2.75
CA SER A 39 12.79 -16.01 2.08
C SER A 39 13.97 -15.33 2.79
N LEU A 40 13.78 -14.12 3.31
CA LEU A 40 14.85 -13.33 3.93
C LEU A 40 15.05 -13.69 5.40
N LYS A 41 14.00 -14.14 6.09
CA LYS A 41 14.07 -14.54 7.49
C LYS A 41 15.16 -15.59 7.76
N PRO A 42 15.23 -16.74 7.06
CA PRO A 42 16.26 -17.76 7.30
C PRO A 42 17.65 -17.39 6.77
N VAL A 43 17.78 -16.34 5.97
CA VAL A 43 19.05 -15.89 5.38
C VAL A 43 19.71 -14.79 6.23
N LEU A 44 18.92 -13.92 6.85
CA LEU A 44 19.40 -12.77 7.63
C LEU A 44 19.27 -12.97 9.15
N LEU A 45 18.34 -13.81 9.63
CA LEU A 45 18.20 -14.16 11.05
C LEU A 45 18.85 -15.53 11.32
N THR A 46 20.15 -15.64 11.07
CA THR A 46 20.93 -16.85 11.36
C THR A 46 21.98 -16.55 12.42
N GLY A 47 22.01 -17.32 13.51
CA GLY A 47 23.00 -17.20 14.58
C GLY A 47 22.67 -16.13 15.62
N THR A 48 23.61 -15.23 15.92
CA THR A 48 23.50 -14.21 16.99
C THR A 48 22.47 -13.10 16.72
N LEU A 49 21.97 -12.97 15.48
CA LEU A 49 20.98 -11.97 15.10
C LEU A 49 19.53 -12.45 15.22
N GLU A 50 19.30 -13.74 15.50
CA GLU A 50 17.95 -14.35 15.56
C GLU A 50 17.04 -13.67 16.60
N ASN A 51 17.63 -13.20 17.71
CA ASN A 51 16.94 -12.47 18.78
C ASN A 51 17.12 -10.94 18.72
N SER A 52 17.82 -10.42 17.70
CA SER A 52 18.06 -8.98 17.58
C SER A 52 16.83 -8.27 17.03
N PHE A 53 16.18 -7.47 17.88
CA PHE A 53 15.04 -6.64 17.50
C PHE A 53 15.36 -5.73 16.30
N LEU A 54 16.57 -5.15 16.26
CA LEU A 54 17.03 -4.29 15.16
C LEU A 54 17.11 -5.03 13.82
N ALA A 55 17.59 -6.28 13.81
CA ALA A 55 17.69 -7.08 12.59
C ALA A 55 16.31 -7.44 12.05
N SER A 56 15.40 -7.89 12.93
CA SER A 56 13.99 -8.15 12.58
C SER A 56 13.28 -6.89 12.06
N PHE A 57 13.56 -5.74 12.67
CA PHE A 57 12.98 -4.46 12.28
C PHE A 57 13.48 -3.97 10.93
N LEU A 58 14.79 -4.00 10.68
CA LEU A 58 15.37 -3.62 9.39
C LEU A 58 14.92 -4.56 8.27
N LEU A 59 14.83 -5.86 8.53
CA LEU A 59 14.32 -6.83 7.56
C LEU A 59 12.86 -6.54 7.23
N GLY A 60 12.02 -6.36 8.25
CA GLY A 60 10.61 -6.00 8.07
C GLY A 60 10.45 -4.68 7.31
N TRP A 61 11.30 -3.69 7.58
CA TRP A 61 11.31 -2.41 6.87
C TRP A 61 11.69 -2.60 5.40
N CYS A 62 12.82 -3.26 5.10
CA CYS A 62 13.27 -3.51 3.73
C CYS A 62 12.23 -4.29 2.91
N VAL A 63 11.64 -5.34 3.49
CA VAL A 63 10.54 -6.10 2.88
C VAL A 63 9.34 -5.20 2.60
N THR A 64 8.96 -4.37 3.57
CA THR A 64 7.80 -3.47 3.42
C THR A 64 8.05 -2.42 2.34
N ILE A 65 9.24 -1.82 2.27
CA ILE A 65 9.61 -0.88 1.20
C ILE A 65 9.59 -1.60 -0.14
N GLY A 66 10.24 -2.76 -0.25
CA GLY A 66 10.35 -3.52 -1.49
C GLY A 66 8.97 -3.91 -2.02
N ALA A 67 8.15 -4.56 -1.18
CA ALA A 67 6.79 -4.95 -1.52
C ALA A 67 5.92 -3.74 -1.89
N SER A 68 5.98 -2.65 -1.12
CA SER A 68 5.22 -1.43 -1.41
C SER A 68 5.65 -0.73 -2.70
N THR A 69 6.94 -0.77 -3.04
CA THR A 69 7.49 -0.16 -4.26
C THR A 69 7.06 -0.96 -5.48
N CYS A 70 7.12 -2.29 -5.41
CA CYS A 70 6.67 -3.17 -6.48
C CYS A 70 5.15 -3.13 -6.68
N SER A 71 4.35 -2.99 -5.62
CA SER A 71 2.89 -2.86 -5.74
C SER A 71 2.43 -1.43 -6.10
N TYR A 72 3.32 -0.43 -5.99
CA TYR A 72 2.99 0.99 -6.16
C TYR A 72 2.33 1.35 -7.51
N PRO A 73 2.75 0.78 -8.66
CA PRO A 73 2.08 1.05 -9.94
C PRO A 73 0.60 0.67 -9.93
N LEU A 74 0.24 -0.44 -9.27
CA LEU A 74 -1.16 -0.89 -9.13
C LEU A 74 -1.94 0.02 -8.19
N ASP A 75 -1.31 0.51 -7.12
CA ASP A 75 -1.91 1.51 -6.22
C ASP A 75 -2.17 2.84 -6.95
N THR A 76 -1.25 3.29 -7.80
CA THR A 76 -1.44 4.50 -8.61
C THR A 76 -2.60 4.33 -9.59
N VAL A 77 -2.68 3.21 -10.31
CA VAL A 77 -3.80 2.89 -11.21
C VAL A 77 -5.12 2.84 -10.46
N ARG A 78 -5.17 2.17 -9.30
CA ARG A 78 -6.34 2.13 -8.42
C ARG A 78 -6.82 3.53 -8.06
N ARG A 79 -5.92 4.38 -7.54
CA ARG A 79 -6.26 5.75 -7.13
C ARG A 79 -6.73 6.60 -8.31
N ARG A 80 -6.05 6.54 -9.45
CA ARG A 80 -6.45 7.27 -10.67
C ARG A 80 -7.83 6.83 -11.15
N MET A 81 -8.13 5.53 -11.14
CA MET A 81 -9.46 5.03 -11.50
C MET A 81 -10.55 5.50 -10.51
N MET A 82 -10.28 5.52 -9.21
CA MET A 82 -11.21 6.00 -8.18
C MET A 82 -11.51 7.50 -8.33
N MET A 83 -10.48 8.31 -8.64
CA MET A 83 -10.61 9.76 -8.85
C MET A 83 -11.40 10.12 -10.13
N THR A 84 -11.62 9.16 -11.03
CA THR A 84 -12.40 9.37 -12.26
C THR A 84 -13.91 9.22 -12.01
N SER A 85 -14.33 8.84 -10.79
CA SER A 85 -15.74 8.75 -10.42
C SER A 85 -16.40 10.13 -10.44
N GLY A 86 -17.48 10.28 -11.21
CA GLY A 86 -18.16 11.56 -11.43
C GLY A 86 -17.58 12.45 -12.54
N GLN A 87 -16.56 12.00 -13.27
CA GLN A 87 -16.05 12.70 -14.47
C GLN A 87 -16.61 12.15 -15.77
N THR A 88 -16.68 12.98 -16.82
CA THR A 88 -17.20 12.61 -18.14
C THR A 88 -16.31 11.60 -18.87
N VAL A 89 -14.99 11.69 -18.68
CA VAL A 89 -14.00 10.79 -19.29
C VAL A 89 -13.62 9.71 -18.29
N LYS A 90 -14.08 8.48 -18.50
CA LYS A 90 -13.84 7.33 -17.61
C LYS A 90 -12.88 6.32 -18.26
N TYR A 91 -11.98 5.76 -17.45
CA TYR A 91 -11.17 4.63 -17.89
C TYR A 91 -12.04 3.37 -18.03
N LYS A 92 -11.90 2.66 -19.15
CA LYS A 92 -12.69 1.44 -19.40
C LYS A 92 -12.23 0.28 -18.53
N ASN A 93 -10.92 0.12 -18.37
CA ASN A 93 -10.28 -0.98 -17.65
C ASN A 93 -8.99 -0.54 -16.96
N ALA A 94 -8.52 -1.32 -15.98
CA ALA A 94 -7.23 -1.05 -15.31
C ALA A 94 -6.03 -1.05 -16.29
N ARG A 95 -6.04 -1.97 -17.28
CA ARG A 95 -5.01 -2.02 -18.33
C ARG A 95 -5.02 -0.78 -19.23
N ASP A 96 -6.22 -0.30 -19.56
CA ASP A 96 -6.42 0.91 -20.36
C ASP A 96 -5.96 2.15 -19.59
N CYS A 97 -6.31 2.25 -18.29
CA CYS A 97 -5.81 3.29 -17.40
C CYS A 97 -4.28 3.30 -17.34
N MET A 98 -3.65 2.13 -17.14
CA MET A 98 -2.19 2.02 -17.09
C MET A 98 -1.54 2.44 -18.41
N LYS A 99 -2.07 1.99 -19.55
CA LYS A 99 -1.55 2.35 -20.88
C LYS A 99 -1.67 3.85 -21.15
N GLN A 100 -2.80 4.45 -20.78
CA GLN A 100 -3.01 5.90 -20.94
C GLN A 100 -2.10 6.73 -20.03
N ILE A 101 -1.90 6.31 -18.78
CA ILE A 101 -0.97 7.00 -17.86
C ILE A 101 0.45 6.94 -18.41
N VAL A 102 0.91 5.77 -18.83
CA VAL A 102 2.27 5.61 -19.38
C VAL A 102 2.44 6.40 -20.67
N ALA A 103 1.44 6.40 -21.56
CA ALA A 103 1.50 7.13 -22.82
C ALA A 103 1.44 8.66 -22.65
N LYS A 104 0.69 9.18 -21.66
CA LYS A 104 0.49 10.62 -21.46
C LYS A 104 1.47 11.26 -20.47
N GLU A 105 1.81 10.56 -19.39
CA GLU A 105 2.61 11.10 -18.28
C GLU A 105 3.96 10.38 -18.12
N GLY A 106 4.19 9.28 -18.83
CA GLY A 106 5.40 8.46 -18.74
C GLY A 106 5.36 7.43 -17.60
N ALA A 107 6.18 6.39 -17.71
CA ALA A 107 6.28 5.30 -16.73
C ALA A 107 6.73 5.79 -15.33
N SER A 108 7.53 6.86 -15.27
CA SER A 108 7.94 7.50 -14.01
C SER A 108 6.75 8.05 -13.21
N SER A 109 5.65 8.44 -13.88
CA SER A 109 4.45 8.93 -13.20
C SER A 109 3.79 7.88 -12.30
N LEU A 110 3.98 6.59 -12.59
CA LEU A 110 3.44 5.50 -11.77
C LEU A 110 4.10 5.42 -10.39
N PHE A 111 5.35 5.87 -10.27
CA PHE A 111 6.14 5.86 -9.02
C PHE A 111 6.16 7.22 -8.31
N LYS A 112 5.52 8.26 -8.88
CA LYS A 112 5.40 9.57 -8.23
C LYS A 112 4.64 9.41 -6.91
N GLY A 113 5.31 9.74 -5.81
CA GLY A 113 4.77 9.59 -4.45
C GLY A 113 5.22 8.33 -3.71
N CYS A 114 6.02 7.45 -4.32
CA CYS A 114 6.56 6.26 -3.64
C CYS A 114 7.34 6.65 -2.37
N GLY A 115 8.24 7.63 -2.46
CA GLY A 115 8.98 8.15 -1.31
C GLY A 115 8.08 8.71 -0.20
N ALA A 116 7.02 9.45 -0.56
CA ALA A 116 6.05 9.94 0.41
C ALA A 116 5.27 8.80 1.09
N ASN A 117 4.97 7.72 0.36
CA ASN A 117 4.32 6.54 0.93
C ASN A 117 5.24 5.76 1.86
N ILE A 118 6.54 5.68 1.56
CA ILE A 118 7.55 5.10 2.46
C ILE A 118 7.63 5.94 3.74
N PHE A 119 7.76 7.26 3.62
CA PHE A 119 7.80 8.16 4.78
C PHE A 119 6.53 8.04 5.65
N ARG A 120 5.36 7.98 5.02
CA ARG A 120 4.09 7.71 5.71
C ARG A 120 4.11 6.36 6.45
N GLY A 121 4.72 5.34 5.87
CA GLY A 121 4.89 4.02 6.51
C GLY A 121 5.72 4.10 7.78
N VAL A 122 6.84 4.82 7.74
CA VAL A 122 7.73 5.05 8.90
C VAL A 122 7.00 5.83 9.99
N ALA A 123 6.32 6.92 9.62
CA ALA A 123 5.55 7.73 10.55
C ALA A 123 4.44 6.92 11.22
N ALA A 124 3.69 6.11 10.45
CA ALA A 124 2.64 5.24 10.99
C ALA A 124 3.21 4.19 11.96
N ALA A 125 4.33 3.55 11.61
CA ALA A 125 5.01 2.60 12.49
C ALA A 125 5.49 3.26 13.79
N GLY A 126 5.99 4.50 13.72
CA GLY A 126 6.38 5.29 14.88
C GLY A 126 5.20 5.60 15.80
N VAL A 127 4.06 6.04 15.24
CA VAL A 127 2.83 6.31 16.00
C VAL A 127 2.33 5.04 16.70
N ILE A 128 2.30 3.90 16.01
CA ILE A 128 1.88 2.63 16.60
C ILE A 128 2.84 2.20 17.72
N SER A 129 4.15 2.34 17.52
CA SER A 129 5.16 1.97 18.52
C SER A 129 5.08 2.84 19.77
N LEU A 130 4.88 4.15 19.60
CA LEU A 130 4.66 5.09 20.71
C LEU A 130 3.36 4.78 21.46
N TYR A 131 2.30 4.46 20.73
CA TYR A 131 1.02 4.07 21.32
C TYR A 131 1.14 2.79 22.15
N ASP A 132 1.84 1.77 21.64
CA ASP A 132 2.15 0.53 22.36
C ASP A 132 2.91 0.78 23.67
N GLN A 133 3.90 1.69 23.65
CA GLN A 133 4.67 2.07 24.84
C GLN A 133 3.80 2.84 25.84
N LEU A 134 2.97 3.78 25.36
CA LEU A 134 2.04 4.52 26.19
C LEU A 134 1.00 3.60 26.86
N GLN A 135 0.45 2.63 26.13
CA GLN A 135 -0.48 1.65 26.71
C GLN A 135 0.18 0.79 27.79
N LEU A 136 1.43 0.36 27.59
CA LEU A 136 2.19 -0.37 28.61
C LEU A 136 2.38 0.47 29.87
N ILE A 137 2.70 1.76 29.73
CA ILE A 137 2.91 2.67 30.86
C ILE A 137 1.59 2.99 31.59
N LEU A 138 0.50 3.23 30.85
CA LEU A 138 -0.79 3.64 31.41
C LEU A 138 -1.61 2.48 31.98
N PHE A 139 -1.61 1.34 31.30
CA PHE A 139 -2.52 0.22 31.60
C PHE A 139 -1.80 -1.06 32.03
N GLY A 140 -0.46 -1.10 31.98
CA GLY A 140 0.32 -2.29 32.32
C GLY A 140 0.12 -3.48 31.36
N LYS A 141 -0.70 -3.32 30.31
CA LYS A 141 -1.01 -4.34 29.30
C LYS A 141 -1.20 -3.67 27.94
N LYS A 142 -0.80 -4.38 26.88
CA LYS A 142 -1.08 -3.99 25.49
C LYS A 142 -2.48 -4.47 25.10
N PHE A 143 -3.28 -3.59 24.51
CA PHE A 143 -4.54 -3.97 23.87
C PHE A 143 -4.32 -3.92 22.36
N LYS A 144 -4.18 -5.10 21.76
CA LYS A 144 -4.03 -5.28 20.31
C LYS A 144 -5.39 -5.47 19.65
#